data_AF-A0A2H0V3B6-F1
#
_entry.id   AF-A0A2H0V3B6-F1
#
_cell.length_a   1.000
_cell.length_b   1.000
_cell.length_c   1.000
_cell.angle_alpha   90.00
_cell.angle_beta   90.00
_cell.angle_gamma   90.00
#
_symmetry.space_group_name_H-M   'P 1'
#
loop_
_entity.id
_entity.type
_entity.pdbx_description
1 polymer ?
#
loop_
_entity_poly.entity_id
_entity_poly.type
_entity_poly.pdbx_seq_one_letter_code
_entity_poly.pdbx_strand_id
1 'polypeptide(L)'
;MISKVNIKINNKAITAKPKETIAEAAKRNGIDIPLLCSHPDLKIKASCRVCVVKVKGHDNLMPSCSTEIQEGMEIFTDTKEIKRARKTNLELIFAQHREECSDCVWNYNCQLLKLAKQEKIEINRFQDRKSKFPTFLFGNVIEFDSSKCIDCRNCIEMCQKQGVGYLETRSYGHETNVMPVKDKNKDCVYCGQCIMHCPAGAFESTGEFEKIEEPLRQKDKVAAVQFAPSIRSSIGEEFGLQPGEVVTEKLVGALRELGFNKIFDTSVGADFTTMAESAEVIERMESGKNLPILTSCCPAWVRYIEFYYPEFIPNLTTVRSPQIILGGLIKTYWAKINKINPRNIFSVSIMPCVAKKYEAKRPELKVKGMKPIDYVLTTRELARLLMRRKIDFKKIKPQAIDSMFGSPSGAGVIYGASGGVMESALRTTYEKLTGQRLENIEFRQVRGMKEYKEAEIDIKGIKRKAVVINGLGVAQNFLEKIKKGESSPTCVEVMACPGGCIGGGGQPLPSDGEIRKKRAAGLYSVDEKKIIRRAHENPVVQKVYSEFFERNHEMAHKVLHTKYHKQKREKLKIIK
;
A
#
# COMPACT_ATOMS: atom_id res chain seq x y z
N MET A 1 -8.50 -19.41 33.28
CA MET A 1 -9.23 -18.12 33.38
C MET A 1 -8.19 -17.00 33.28
N ILE A 2 -8.36 -16.02 32.38
CA ILE A 2 -7.48 -14.84 32.35
C ILE A 2 -7.90 -13.97 33.54
N SER A 3 -7.03 -13.78 34.55
CA SER A 3 -7.31 -12.92 35.69
C SER A 3 -7.54 -11.50 35.19
N LYS A 4 -8.73 -10.95 35.36
CA LYS A 4 -9.01 -9.55 35.02
C LYS A 4 -8.40 -8.65 36.09
N VAL A 5 -7.97 -7.45 35.69
CA VAL A 5 -7.35 -6.45 36.58
C VAL A 5 -8.29 -5.26 36.73
N ASN A 6 -8.52 -4.76 37.95
CA ASN A 6 -9.36 -3.61 38.21
C ASN A 6 -8.52 -2.36 38.46
N ILE A 7 -8.85 -1.29 37.75
CA ILE A 7 -8.20 0.02 37.85
C ILE A 7 -9.24 1.15 37.87
N LYS A 8 -8.79 2.37 38.14
CA LYS A 8 -9.56 3.58 37.93
C LYS A 8 -8.83 4.52 36.98
N ILE A 9 -9.52 5.01 35.95
CA ILE A 9 -9.02 6.11 35.11
C ILE A 9 -9.99 7.28 35.24
N ASN A 10 -9.51 8.43 35.75
CA ASN A 10 -10.35 9.60 36.06
C ASN A 10 -11.58 9.24 36.91
N ASN A 11 -11.37 8.47 37.98
CA ASN A 11 -12.42 7.92 38.87
C ASN A 11 -13.40 6.91 38.23
N LYS A 12 -13.29 6.63 36.93
CA LYS A 12 -14.08 5.57 36.27
C LYS A 12 -13.44 4.22 36.52
N ALA A 13 -14.16 3.31 37.16
CA ALA A 13 -13.74 1.93 37.34
C ALA A 13 -13.67 1.21 35.97
N ILE A 14 -12.54 0.56 35.69
CA ILE A 14 -12.29 -0.13 34.43
C ILE A 14 -11.71 -1.50 34.73
N THR A 15 -12.22 -2.50 34.01
CA THR A 15 -11.66 -3.85 34.00
C THR A 15 -10.73 -4.03 32.79
N ALA A 16 -9.46 -4.22 33.06
CA ALA A 16 -8.39 -4.37 32.09
C ALA A 16 -7.95 -5.84 31.94
N LYS A 17 -7.33 -6.14 30.80
CA LYS A 17 -6.65 -7.43 30.59
C LYS A 17 -5.24 -7.37 31.20
N PRO A 18 -4.68 -8.48 31.71
CA PRO A 18 -3.28 -8.53 32.12
C PRO A 18 -2.37 -8.07 30.99
N LYS A 19 -1.32 -7.32 31.33
CA LYS A 19 -0.31 -6.76 30.40
C LYS A 19 -0.86 -5.77 29.37
N GLU A 20 -2.15 -5.39 29.46
CA GLU A 20 -2.69 -4.27 28.67
C GLU A 20 -2.03 -2.98 29.14
N THR A 21 -1.65 -2.11 28.20
CA THR A 21 -1.11 -0.79 28.54
C THR A 21 -2.23 0.16 28.97
N ILE A 22 -1.88 1.22 29.71
CA ILE A 22 -2.84 2.26 30.10
C ILE A 22 -3.55 2.85 28.86
N ALA A 23 -2.81 3.11 27.77
CA ALA A 23 -3.37 3.67 26.55
C ALA A 23 -4.40 2.73 25.88
N GLU A 24 -4.14 1.42 25.85
CA GLU A 24 -5.05 0.44 25.26
C GLU A 24 -6.35 0.33 26.05
N ALA A 25 -6.25 0.23 27.38
CA ALA A 25 -7.44 0.17 28.24
C ALA A 25 -8.25 1.47 28.17
N ALA A 26 -7.59 2.63 28.15
CA ALA A 26 -8.24 3.93 27.98
C ALA A 26 -9.02 3.98 26.66
N LYS A 27 -8.37 3.63 25.54
CA LYS A 27 -8.98 3.62 24.20
C LYS A 27 -10.22 2.72 24.14
N ARG A 28 -10.17 1.52 24.72
CA ARG A 28 -11.29 0.58 24.76
C ARG A 28 -12.49 1.09 25.58
N ASN A 29 -12.26 2.01 26.51
CA ASN A 29 -13.28 2.57 27.40
C ASN A 29 -13.70 4.00 27.03
N GLY A 30 -13.32 4.46 25.83
CA GLY A 30 -13.68 5.78 25.30
C GLY A 30 -12.96 6.94 25.98
N ILE A 31 -11.81 6.68 26.63
CA ILE A 31 -10.99 7.71 27.27
C ILE A 31 -9.87 8.11 26.30
N ASP A 32 -9.86 9.39 25.91
CA ASP A 32 -8.86 9.91 24.98
C ASP A 32 -7.54 10.19 25.71
N ILE A 33 -6.47 9.56 25.23
CA ILE A 33 -5.09 9.87 25.62
C ILE A 33 -4.31 10.09 24.32
N PRO A 34 -3.68 11.26 24.14
CA PRO A 34 -3.02 11.59 22.89
C PRO A 34 -1.81 10.68 22.63
N LEU A 35 -1.75 10.13 21.41
CA LEU A 35 -0.65 9.31 20.91
C LEU A 35 -0.07 9.94 19.64
N LEU A 36 1.27 9.94 19.54
CA LEU A 36 2.00 10.47 18.38
C LEU A 36 3.01 9.47 17.81
N CYS A 37 4.04 9.08 18.58
CA CYS A 37 5.05 8.13 18.10
C CYS A 37 4.61 6.65 18.17
N SER A 38 3.43 6.36 18.73
CA SER A 38 2.90 5.00 18.84
C SER A 38 2.20 4.61 17.54
N HIS A 39 2.44 3.39 17.05
CA HIS A 39 1.77 2.84 15.88
C HIS A 39 1.46 1.35 16.11
N PRO A 40 0.23 0.86 15.84
CA PRO A 40 -0.15 -0.53 16.14
C PRO A 40 0.71 -1.61 15.47
N ASP A 41 1.34 -1.30 14.35
CA ASP A 41 2.19 -2.25 13.61
C ASP A 41 3.63 -2.37 14.16
N LEU A 42 4.02 -1.50 15.09
CA LEU A 42 5.40 -1.33 15.58
C LEU A 42 5.49 -1.50 17.09
N LYS A 43 6.71 -1.73 17.58
CA LYS A 43 7.00 -1.74 19.01
C LYS A 43 6.84 -0.35 19.61
N ILE A 44 6.41 -0.34 20.86
CA ILE A 44 6.25 0.88 21.65
C ILE A 44 7.64 1.43 22.01
N LYS A 45 7.83 2.74 21.78
CA LYS A 45 9.08 3.46 22.05
C LYS A 45 9.00 4.42 23.24
N ALA A 46 7.80 4.91 23.55
CA ALA A 46 7.55 5.95 24.56
C ALA A 46 8.39 7.23 24.43
N SER A 47 8.95 7.52 23.23
CA SER A 47 9.96 8.58 23.04
C SER A 47 9.37 9.99 22.97
N CYS A 48 8.20 10.18 22.35
CA CYS A 48 7.63 11.53 22.19
C CYS A 48 7.04 12.11 23.48
N ARG A 49 6.76 11.28 24.49
CA ARG A 49 6.20 11.67 25.80
C ARG A 49 4.90 12.51 25.73
N VAL A 50 4.17 12.51 24.61
CA VAL A 50 2.86 13.17 24.49
C VAL A 50 1.78 12.41 25.28
N CYS A 51 1.92 11.09 25.38
CA CYS A 51 0.95 10.20 26.02
C CYS A 51 1.07 10.12 27.55
N VAL A 52 1.70 11.12 28.19
CA VAL A 52 1.94 11.09 29.63
C VAL A 52 0.63 11.15 30.44
N VAL A 53 0.62 10.42 31.56
CA VAL A 53 -0.45 10.34 32.57
C VAL A 53 0.16 10.37 33.97
N LYS A 54 -0.66 10.70 34.97
CA LYS A 54 -0.27 10.61 36.39
C LYS A 54 -0.85 9.33 36.98
N VAL A 55 -0.02 8.53 37.63
CA VAL A 55 -0.47 7.36 38.40
C VAL A 55 -0.31 7.69 39.88
N LYS A 56 -1.34 7.46 40.69
CA LYS A 56 -1.28 7.70 42.13
C LYS A 56 -0.18 6.84 42.76
N GLY A 57 0.59 7.43 43.67
CA GLY A 57 1.74 6.77 44.29
C GLY A 57 3.04 6.83 43.48
N HIS A 58 3.01 7.39 42.27
CA HIS A 58 4.22 7.65 41.48
C HIS A 58 4.50 9.15 41.36
N ASP A 59 5.74 9.54 41.66
CA ASP A 59 6.17 10.95 41.61
C ASP A 59 6.19 11.47 40.16
N ASN A 60 6.78 10.70 39.25
CA ASN A 60 6.94 11.10 37.85
C ASN A 60 5.70 10.80 37.00
N LEU A 61 5.47 11.60 35.96
CA LEU A 61 4.52 11.27 34.90
C LEU A 61 4.95 10.04 34.12
N MET A 62 4.01 9.12 33.88
CA MET A 62 4.26 7.85 33.20
C MET A 62 3.74 7.88 31.75
N PRO A 63 4.44 7.24 30.80
CA PRO A 63 3.97 7.16 29.42
C PRO A 63 2.89 6.08 29.28
N SER A 64 1.65 6.49 29.02
CA SER A 64 0.52 5.54 28.97
C SER A 64 0.68 4.44 27.91
N CYS A 65 1.45 4.69 26.84
CA CYS A 65 1.63 3.76 25.76
C CYS A 65 2.52 2.56 26.13
N SER A 66 3.38 2.65 27.15
CA SER A 66 4.29 1.57 27.56
C SER A 66 4.12 1.13 29.01
N THR A 67 3.33 1.83 29.80
CA THR A 67 3.04 1.43 31.19
C THR A 67 1.94 0.37 31.18
N GLU A 68 2.30 -0.84 31.62
CA GLU A 68 1.35 -1.93 31.83
C GLU A 68 0.46 -1.67 33.05
N ILE A 69 -0.79 -2.11 32.95
CA ILE A 69 -1.78 -1.99 34.02
C ILE A 69 -1.52 -3.01 35.13
N GLN A 70 -1.61 -2.54 36.37
CA GLN A 70 -1.55 -3.35 37.58
C GLN A 70 -2.82 -3.16 38.43
N GLU A 71 -3.15 -4.16 39.26
CA GLU A 71 -4.34 -4.13 40.12
C GLU A 71 -4.31 -2.91 41.04
N GLY A 72 -5.46 -2.23 41.16
CA GLY A 72 -5.62 -1.09 42.05
C GLY A 72 -4.99 0.22 41.55
N MET A 73 -4.43 0.26 40.33
CA MET A 73 -3.92 1.53 39.78
C MET A 73 -5.02 2.59 39.69
N GLU A 74 -4.72 3.78 40.21
CA GLU A 74 -5.53 5.00 40.04
C GLU A 74 -4.79 5.97 39.11
N ILE A 75 -5.37 6.26 37.95
CA ILE A 75 -4.73 6.98 36.85
C ILE A 75 -5.52 8.25 36.55
N PHE A 76 -4.80 9.36 36.40
CA PHE A 76 -5.35 10.65 35.98
C PHE A 76 -4.76 11.04 34.62
N THR A 77 -5.62 11.45 33.69
CA THR A 77 -5.21 11.79 32.32
C THR A 77 -5.25 13.29 32.03
N ASP A 78 -5.80 14.09 32.96
CA ASP A 78 -6.03 15.53 32.78
C ASP A 78 -5.73 16.37 34.05
N THR A 79 -4.45 16.52 34.39
CA THR A 79 -3.99 17.40 35.49
C THR A 79 -3.22 18.61 34.95
N LYS A 80 -3.04 19.66 35.76
CA LYS A 80 -2.21 20.83 35.39
C LYS A 80 -0.78 20.43 35.01
N GLU A 81 -0.21 19.48 35.75
CA GLU A 81 1.12 18.91 35.50
C GLU A 81 1.18 18.22 34.13
N ILE A 82 0.19 17.38 33.82
CA ILE A 82 0.09 16.68 32.53
C ILE A 82 -0.03 17.67 31.36
N LYS A 83 -0.92 18.67 31.47
CA LYS A 83 -1.10 19.71 30.44
C LYS A 83 0.20 20.45 30.15
N ARG A 84 0.92 20.86 31.20
CA ARG A 84 2.22 21.53 31.08
C ARG A 84 3.24 20.64 30.38
N ALA A 85 3.34 19.37 30.78
CA ALA A 85 4.28 18.43 30.17
C ALA A 85 3.96 18.17 28.69
N ARG A 86 2.69 17.95 28.33
CA ARG A 86 2.27 17.76 26.93
C ARG A 86 2.56 18.98 26.07
N LYS A 87 2.21 20.18 26.55
CA LYS A 87 2.50 21.45 25.86
C LYS A 87 4.00 21.59 25.60
N THR A 88 4.85 21.48 26.62
CA THR A 88 6.31 21.57 26.47
C THR A 88 6.88 20.52 25.51
N ASN A 89 6.43 19.26 25.61
CA ASN A 89 6.91 18.19 24.73
C ASN A 89 6.57 18.47 23.27
N LEU A 90 5.35 18.92 22.98
CA LEU A 90 4.95 19.28 21.62
C LEU A 90 5.72 20.50 21.11
N GLU A 91 5.91 21.54 21.90
CA GLU A 91 6.71 22.71 21.52
C GLU A 91 8.16 22.32 21.16
N LEU A 92 8.77 21.40 21.94
CA LEU A 92 10.11 20.87 21.64
C LEU A 92 10.15 20.00 20.38
N ILE A 93 9.06 19.30 20.06
CA ILE A 93 8.89 18.53 18.82
C ILE A 93 8.80 19.49 17.63
N PHE A 94 8.04 20.58 17.74
CA PHE A 94 7.98 21.61 16.70
C PHE A 94 9.31 22.33 16.49
N ALA A 95 10.12 22.48 17.54
CA ALA A 95 11.51 22.95 17.40
C ALA A 95 12.41 22.04 16.54
N GLN A 96 11.95 20.84 16.15
CA GLN A 96 12.62 19.90 15.25
C GLN A 96 11.84 19.67 13.94
N HIS A 97 10.79 20.44 13.70
CA HIS A 97 9.87 20.23 12.59
C HIS A 97 9.62 21.57 11.87
N ARG A 98 10.17 21.69 10.66
CA ARG A 98 9.94 22.87 9.82
C ARG A 98 8.45 23.00 9.48
N GLU A 99 7.84 24.06 9.99
CA GLU A 99 6.41 24.31 9.88
C GLU A 99 6.07 25.01 8.56
N GLU A 100 5.91 24.22 7.50
CA GLU A 100 5.43 24.68 6.18
C GLU A 100 4.07 24.03 5.89
N CYS A 101 3.09 24.25 6.77
CA CYS A 101 1.81 23.52 6.72
C CYS A 101 0.91 23.93 5.56
N SER A 102 1.06 25.15 5.03
CA SER A 102 0.28 25.63 3.87
C SER A 102 0.42 24.70 2.66
N ASP A 103 1.65 24.24 2.40
CA ASP A 103 1.99 23.47 1.21
C ASP A 103 2.07 21.96 1.47
N CYS A 104 2.18 21.57 2.74
CA CYS A 104 2.27 20.19 3.20
C CYS A 104 1.08 19.33 2.77
N VAL A 105 1.33 18.17 2.14
CA VAL A 105 0.24 17.25 1.71
C VAL A 105 -0.54 16.67 2.89
N TRP A 106 0.01 16.76 4.10
CA TRP A 106 -0.59 16.24 5.33
C TRP A 106 -1.53 17.24 6.00
N ASN A 107 -1.62 18.49 5.55
CA ASN A 107 -2.27 19.57 6.31
C ASN A 107 -3.71 19.24 6.77
N TYR A 108 -4.50 18.54 5.94
CA TYR A 108 -5.88 18.16 6.26
C TYR A 108 -5.99 17.04 7.31
N ASN A 109 -4.96 16.19 7.44
CA ASN A 109 -4.97 14.97 8.27
C ASN A 109 -3.71 14.82 9.15
N CYS A 110 -3.00 15.91 9.45
CA CYS A 110 -1.75 15.88 10.21
C CYS A 110 -2.03 15.69 11.71
N GLN A 111 -1.63 14.53 12.24
CA GLN A 111 -1.79 14.20 13.66
C GLN A 111 -1.03 15.18 14.57
N LEU A 112 0.16 15.64 14.16
CA LEU A 112 0.95 16.59 14.94
C LEU A 112 0.25 17.95 15.07
N LEU A 113 -0.34 18.48 13.99
CA LEU A 113 -1.12 19.72 14.02
C LEU A 113 -2.41 19.59 14.84
N LYS A 114 -3.09 18.43 14.74
CA LYS A 114 -4.27 18.15 15.57
C LYS A 114 -3.93 18.24 17.06
N LEU A 115 -2.83 17.60 17.48
CA LEU A 115 -2.35 17.63 18.86
C LEU A 115 -1.92 19.03 19.29
N ALA A 116 -1.24 19.79 18.42
CA ALA A 116 -0.87 21.18 18.67
C ALA A 116 -2.08 22.05 19.00
N LYS A 117 -3.16 21.92 18.22
CA LYS A 117 -4.42 22.64 18.41
C LYS A 117 -5.14 22.20 19.69
N GLN A 118 -5.17 20.88 19.97
CA GLN A 118 -5.81 20.33 21.18
C GLN A 118 -5.13 20.84 22.46
N GLU A 119 -3.79 20.87 22.48
CA GLU A 119 -3.00 21.26 23.65
C GLU A 119 -2.69 22.78 23.71
N LYS A 120 -3.19 23.56 22.74
CA LYS A 120 -3.05 25.04 22.66
C LYS A 120 -1.59 25.51 22.82
N ILE A 121 -0.70 24.90 22.06
CA ILE A 121 0.73 25.19 22.12
C ILE A 121 1.10 26.43 21.30
N GLU A 122 2.26 27.02 21.61
CA GLU A 122 2.92 28.02 20.76
C GLU A 122 4.00 27.33 19.92
N ILE A 123 3.70 27.09 18.63
CA ILE A 123 4.56 26.30 17.73
C ILE A 123 5.99 26.86 17.62
N ASN A 124 6.12 28.19 17.63
CA ASN A 124 7.38 28.92 17.44
C ASN A 124 8.04 29.35 18.75
N ARG A 125 7.64 28.77 19.89
CA ARG A 125 8.21 29.11 21.20
C ARG A 125 9.73 28.84 21.27
N PHE A 126 10.20 27.80 20.59
CA PHE A 126 11.61 27.43 20.53
C PHE A 126 12.13 27.57 19.09
N GLN A 127 13.41 27.88 18.95
CA GLN A 127 14.07 28.01 17.64
C GLN A 127 14.06 26.67 16.88
N ASP A 128 13.79 26.73 15.58
CA ASP A 128 13.90 25.59 14.67
C ASP A 128 15.36 25.12 14.56
N ARG A 129 15.59 23.83 14.82
CA ARG A 129 16.90 23.16 14.79
C ARG A 129 17.18 22.38 13.51
N LYS A 130 16.19 22.17 12.64
CA LYS A 130 16.31 21.32 11.44
C LYS A 130 15.99 22.01 10.13
N SER A 131 15.71 23.32 10.12
CA SER A 131 15.37 24.09 8.91
C SER A 131 16.34 23.91 7.73
N LYS A 132 17.63 23.68 8.01
CA LYS A 132 18.71 23.47 7.03
C LYS A 132 18.93 22.00 6.62
N PHE A 133 18.11 21.08 7.11
CA PHE A 133 18.31 19.67 6.85
C PHE A 133 17.84 19.31 5.43
N PRO A 134 18.52 18.36 4.77
CA PRO A 134 18.30 18.06 3.37
C PRO A 134 17.00 17.29 3.13
N THR A 135 16.55 17.31 1.88
CA THR A 135 15.50 16.42 1.38
C THR A 135 16.12 15.29 0.55
N PHE A 136 15.69 14.06 0.80
CA PHE A 136 16.15 12.88 0.07
C PHE A 136 15.08 12.40 -0.91
N LEU A 137 15.48 12.06 -2.14
CA LEU A 137 14.60 11.44 -3.13
C LEU A 137 14.99 9.97 -3.35
N PHE A 138 14.05 9.07 -3.11
CA PHE A 138 14.22 7.63 -3.36
C PHE A 138 13.50 7.27 -4.67
N GLY A 139 14.28 6.88 -5.69
CA GLY A 139 13.77 6.51 -7.02
C GLY A 139 12.96 7.61 -7.73
N ASN A 140 13.02 8.86 -7.26
CA ASN A 140 12.10 9.95 -7.61
C ASN A 140 10.61 9.58 -7.45
N VAL A 141 10.29 8.71 -6.49
CA VAL A 141 8.91 8.28 -6.18
C VAL A 141 8.52 8.50 -4.72
N ILE A 142 9.50 8.59 -3.83
CA ILE A 142 9.34 8.95 -2.41
C ILE A 142 10.25 10.14 -2.11
N GLU A 143 9.70 11.12 -1.42
CA GLU A 143 10.41 12.26 -0.85
C GLU A 143 10.50 12.11 0.66
N PHE A 144 11.67 12.40 1.21
CA PHE A 144 11.90 12.47 2.65
C PHE A 144 12.52 13.82 2.99
N ASP A 145 11.69 14.76 3.45
CA ASP A 145 12.16 16.04 3.97
C ASP A 145 12.57 15.85 5.44
N SER A 146 13.89 15.72 5.66
CA SER A 146 14.39 15.47 7.00
C SER A 146 14.27 16.67 7.94
N SER A 147 14.00 17.87 7.42
CA SER A 147 13.66 19.05 8.24
C SER A 147 12.30 18.95 8.92
N LYS A 148 11.42 18.06 8.44
CA LYS A 148 10.10 17.76 9.03
C LYS A 148 10.13 16.54 9.96
N CYS A 149 11.29 15.91 10.17
CA CYS A 149 11.40 14.68 10.95
C CYS A 149 11.45 14.93 12.46
N ILE A 150 10.53 14.31 13.20
CA ILE A 150 10.45 14.35 14.68
C ILE A 150 11.24 13.22 15.38
N ASP A 151 12.11 12.51 14.66
CA ASP A 151 12.96 11.40 15.14
C ASP A 151 12.24 10.30 15.92
N CYS A 152 10.97 10.04 15.60
CA CYS A 152 10.20 8.98 16.23
C CYS A 152 10.69 7.55 15.89
N ARG A 153 11.55 7.41 14.86
CA ARG A 153 12.14 6.16 14.38
C ARG A 153 11.14 5.11 13.86
N ASN A 154 9.87 5.46 13.67
CA ASN A 154 8.86 4.55 13.11
C ASN A 154 9.22 4.07 11.70
N CYS A 155 9.73 4.97 10.86
CA CYS A 155 10.18 4.65 9.51
C CYS A 155 11.37 3.68 9.51
N ILE A 156 12.32 3.82 10.45
CA ILE A 156 13.48 2.94 10.60
C ILE A 156 13.02 1.54 10.97
N GLU A 157 12.23 1.41 12.05
CA GLU A 157 11.75 0.12 12.52
C GLU A 157 10.91 -0.59 11.45
N MET A 158 9.99 0.12 10.79
CA MET A 158 9.18 -0.47 9.73
C MET A 158 10.03 -0.92 8.54
N CYS A 159 11.03 -0.12 8.13
CA CYS A 159 11.93 -0.50 7.05
C CYS A 159 12.80 -1.73 7.40
N GLN A 160 13.20 -1.85 8.67
CA GLN A 160 13.90 -3.03 9.17
C GLN A 160 12.97 -4.26 9.25
N LYS A 161 11.73 -4.10 9.71
CA LYS A 161 10.70 -5.16 9.73
C LYS A 161 10.39 -5.69 8.32
N GLN A 162 10.56 -4.86 7.30
CA GLN A 162 10.48 -5.24 5.89
C GLN A 162 11.75 -5.93 5.35
N GLY A 163 12.77 -6.22 6.17
CA GLY A 163 14.00 -6.86 5.70
C GLY A 163 14.84 -5.99 4.76
N VAL A 164 14.59 -4.67 4.71
CA VAL A 164 15.28 -3.71 3.84
C VAL A 164 16.33 -2.91 4.63
N GLY A 165 15.92 -2.31 5.75
CA GLY A 165 16.81 -1.59 6.67
C GLY A 165 17.58 -0.43 6.03
N TYR A 166 16.96 0.30 5.09
CA TYR A 166 17.59 1.39 4.33
C TYR A 166 17.76 2.71 5.12
N LEU A 167 17.09 2.85 6.27
CA LEU A 167 17.13 4.05 7.11
C LEU A 167 17.84 3.76 8.43
N GLU A 168 18.61 4.72 8.93
CA GLU A 168 19.31 4.66 10.22
C GLU A 168 19.22 5.99 10.96
N THR A 169 19.60 5.96 12.24
CA THR A 169 19.79 7.15 13.06
C THR A 169 21.27 7.51 13.07
N ARG A 170 21.61 8.78 12.81
CA ARG A 170 22.98 9.29 12.88
C ARG A 170 23.03 10.58 13.70
N SER A 171 24.03 10.68 14.56
CA SER A 171 24.26 11.87 15.38
C SER A 171 25.21 12.86 14.68
N TYR A 172 24.88 14.14 14.76
CA TYR A 172 25.68 15.27 14.29
C TYR A 172 25.80 16.29 15.44
N GLY A 173 26.90 16.21 16.20
CA GLY A 173 27.05 17.00 17.43
C GLY A 173 25.95 16.67 18.44
N HIS A 174 25.13 17.67 18.80
CA HIS A 174 23.99 17.53 19.72
C HIS A 174 22.69 17.10 19.03
N GLU A 175 22.68 16.98 17.70
CA GLU A 175 21.50 16.65 16.93
C GLU A 175 21.52 15.18 16.50
N THR A 176 20.33 14.62 16.37
CA THR A 176 20.11 13.28 15.84
C THR A 176 19.26 13.40 14.58
N ASN A 177 19.59 12.64 13.55
CA ASN A 177 18.82 12.64 12.31
C ASN A 177 18.54 11.22 11.81
N VAL A 178 17.38 11.05 11.20
CA VAL A 178 17.09 9.88 10.37
C VAL A 178 17.66 10.11 8.98
N MET A 179 18.44 9.16 8.47
CA MET A 179 19.06 9.27 7.15
C MET A 179 19.13 7.89 6.45
N PRO A 180 19.31 7.86 5.12
CA PRO A 180 19.68 6.63 4.42
C PRO A 180 21.02 6.06 4.91
N VAL A 181 21.09 4.73 5.01
CA VAL A 181 22.32 4.00 5.36
C VAL A 181 23.42 4.19 4.32
N LYS A 182 24.69 4.15 4.73
CA LYS A 182 25.82 4.15 3.77
C LYS A 182 26.12 2.78 3.16
N ASP A 183 25.64 1.70 3.77
CA ASP A 183 25.86 0.32 3.33
C ASP A 183 25.40 0.09 1.87
N LYS A 184 26.33 -0.30 1.00
CA LYS A 184 26.08 -0.55 -0.44
C LYS A 184 25.19 -1.77 -0.69
N ASN A 185 25.04 -2.65 0.29
CA ASN A 185 24.20 -3.85 0.22
C ASN A 185 22.74 -3.58 0.64
N LYS A 186 22.37 -2.33 0.89
CA LYS A 186 21.01 -1.93 1.26
C LYS A 186 20.52 -0.84 0.33
N ASP A 187 19.35 -1.06 -0.27
CA ASP A 187 18.71 -0.08 -1.14
C ASP A 187 17.19 -0.01 -0.95
N CYS A 188 16.62 1.15 -1.22
CA CYS A 188 15.18 1.34 -1.10
C CYS A 188 14.43 0.53 -2.17
N VAL A 189 13.37 -0.18 -1.77
CA VAL A 189 12.48 -0.90 -2.69
C VAL A 189 11.18 -0.15 -3.02
N TYR A 190 11.09 1.11 -2.60
CA TYR A 190 9.96 2.01 -2.86
C TYR A 190 8.58 1.52 -2.37
N CYS A 191 8.52 0.66 -1.36
CA CYS A 191 7.23 0.15 -0.85
C CYS A 191 6.36 1.24 -0.19
N GLY A 192 6.99 2.35 0.26
CA GLY A 192 6.31 3.49 0.87
C GLY A 192 5.80 3.23 2.29
N GLN A 193 6.23 2.15 2.95
CA GLN A 193 5.84 1.88 4.34
C GLN A 193 6.39 2.92 5.33
N CYS A 194 7.49 3.61 5.00
CA CYS A 194 7.95 4.79 5.75
C CYS A 194 6.92 5.93 5.76
N ILE A 195 6.22 6.15 4.64
CA ILE A 195 5.13 7.14 4.55
C ILE A 195 3.99 6.71 5.48
N MET A 196 3.60 5.43 5.43
CA MET A 196 2.44 4.95 6.19
C MET A 196 2.61 5.03 7.71
N HIS A 197 3.85 5.09 8.18
CA HIS A 197 4.19 5.07 9.61
C HIS A 197 4.79 6.40 10.10
N CYS A 198 4.83 7.42 9.24
CA CYS A 198 5.29 8.76 9.61
C CYS A 198 4.14 9.56 10.24
N PRO A 199 4.24 10.00 11.51
CA PRO A 199 3.16 10.76 12.15
C PRO A 199 3.24 12.27 11.89
N ALA A 200 4.29 12.75 11.24
CA ALA A 200 4.62 14.17 11.10
C ALA A 200 4.74 14.63 9.64
N GLY A 201 4.47 13.76 8.66
CA GLY A 201 4.56 14.12 7.25
C GLY A 201 5.96 14.44 6.71
N ALA A 202 6.99 13.85 7.31
CA ALA A 202 8.35 13.95 6.77
C ALA A 202 8.54 13.13 5.48
N PHE A 203 7.73 12.08 5.28
CA PHE A 203 7.76 11.24 4.09
C PHE A 203 6.52 11.45 3.24
N GLU A 204 6.71 11.61 1.93
CA GLU A 204 5.64 11.84 0.95
C GLU A 204 5.90 11.08 -0.36
N SER A 205 4.88 10.94 -1.19
CA SER A 205 5.07 10.50 -2.57
C SER A 205 5.39 11.70 -3.46
N THR A 206 6.24 11.52 -4.46
CA THR A 206 6.52 12.60 -5.40
C THR A 206 5.29 12.85 -6.30
N GLY A 207 4.74 14.05 -6.17
CA GLY A 207 3.61 14.50 -6.99
C GLY A 207 4.05 14.88 -8.40
N GLU A 208 3.20 14.58 -9.39
CA GLU A 208 3.34 15.05 -10.78
C GLU A 208 2.05 15.76 -11.22
N PHE A 209 1.47 16.58 -10.33
CA PHE A 209 0.12 17.12 -10.45
C PHE A 209 -0.06 17.99 -11.71
N GLU A 210 0.85 18.92 -11.97
CA GLU A 210 0.79 19.85 -13.09
C GLU A 210 0.84 19.09 -14.42
N LYS A 211 1.72 18.09 -14.50
CA LYS A 211 1.88 17.22 -15.68
C LYS A 211 0.65 16.35 -15.96
N ILE A 212 -0.22 16.18 -14.98
CA ILE A 212 -1.49 15.46 -15.13
C ILE A 212 -2.62 16.43 -15.46
N GLU A 213 -2.72 17.55 -14.76
CA GLU A 213 -3.81 18.51 -14.99
C GLU A 213 -3.78 19.18 -16.35
N GLU A 214 -2.60 19.48 -16.88
CA GLU A 214 -2.47 20.18 -18.15
C GLU A 214 -3.08 19.34 -19.30
N PRO A 215 -2.72 18.06 -19.50
CA PRO A 215 -3.39 17.20 -20.49
C PRO A 215 -4.89 17.02 -20.29
N LEU A 216 -5.40 17.09 -19.05
CA LEU A 216 -6.85 16.98 -18.78
C LEU A 216 -7.65 18.17 -19.33
N ARG A 217 -6.99 19.29 -19.62
CA ARG A 217 -7.65 20.49 -20.21
C ARG A 217 -7.59 20.49 -21.75
N GLN A 218 -6.81 19.59 -22.34
CA GLN A 218 -6.62 19.51 -23.78
C GLN A 218 -7.73 18.69 -24.44
N LYS A 219 -8.51 19.32 -25.34
CA LYS A 219 -9.66 18.69 -26.00
C LYS A 219 -9.28 17.62 -27.03
N ASP A 220 -8.07 17.69 -27.57
CA ASP A 220 -7.54 16.77 -28.60
C ASP A 220 -6.93 15.49 -28.02
N LYS A 221 -6.75 15.42 -26.68
CA LYS A 221 -6.23 14.25 -26.00
C LYS A 221 -7.34 13.33 -25.51
N VAL A 222 -7.11 12.02 -25.63
CA VAL A 222 -7.92 11.00 -24.98
C VAL A 222 -7.36 10.79 -23.59
N ALA A 223 -8.00 11.41 -22.59
CA ALA A 223 -7.64 11.29 -21.18
C ALA A 223 -8.22 9.98 -20.62
N ALA A 224 -7.41 8.93 -20.68
CA ALA A 224 -7.72 7.61 -20.16
C ALA A 224 -7.17 7.44 -18.74
N VAL A 225 -7.99 6.94 -17.82
CA VAL A 225 -7.59 6.59 -16.47
C VAL A 225 -8.01 5.18 -16.12
N GLN A 226 -7.16 4.49 -15.36
CA GLN A 226 -7.52 3.23 -14.71
C GLN A 226 -7.31 3.33 -13.20
N PHE A 227 -8.14 2.67 -12.39
CA PHE A 227 -7.96 2.63 -10.94
C PHE A 227 -7.79 1.20 -10.43
N ALA A 228 -6.86 1.04 -9.47
CA ALA A 228 -6.58 -0.24 -8.85
C ALA A 228 -7.76 -0.78 -8.03
N PRO A 229 -7.84 -2.10 -7.78
CA PRO A 229 -8.93 -2.69 -7.02
C PRO A 229 -9.16 -2.01 -5.67
N SER A 230 -8.08 -1.77 -4.91
CA SER A 230 -8.14 -1.19 -3.56
C SER A 230 -8.62 0.26 -3.49
N ILE A 231 -8.59 1.03 -4.58
CA ILE A 231 -9.00 2.45 -4.55
C ILE A 231 -10.48 2.57 -4.20
N ARG A 232 -11.30 1.65 -4.72
CA ARG A 232 -12.75 1.68 -4.54
C ARG A 232 -13.20 1.46 -3.10
N SER A 233 -12.35 0.90 -2.24
CA SER A 233 -12.66 0.62 -0.83
C SER A 233 -11.87 1.47 0.17
N SER A 234 -11.04 2.40 -0.32
CA SER A 234 -10.21 3.25 0.55
C SER A 234 -10.37 4.74 0.28
N ILE A 235 -10.56 5.20 -0.96
CA ILE A 235 -10.54 6.63 -1.28
C ILE A 235 -11.59 7.44 -0.51
N GLY A 236 -12.73 6.82 -0.18
CA GLY A 236 -13.78 7.45 0.61
C GLY A 236 -13.31 7.95 1.99
N GLU A 237 -12.27 7.34 2.57
CA GLU A 237 -11.71 7.72 3.88
C GLU A 237 -11.19 9.16 3.89
N GLU A 238 -10.58 9.62 2.78
CA GLU A 238 -10.10 11.01 2.62
C GLU A 238 -11.24 12.03 2.59
N PHE A 239 -12.47 11.54 2.40
CA PHE A 239 -13.69 12.33 2.39
C PHE A 239 -14.59 11.98 3.58
N GLY A 240 -14.07 11.32 4.62
CA GLY A 240 -14.79 11.02 5.86
C GLY A 240 -15.83 9.90 5.76
N LEU A 241 -15.75 9.05 4.73
CA LEU A 241 -16.51 7.80 4.66
C LEU A 241 -15.79 6.70 5.46
N GLN A 242 -16.48 5.59 5.73
CA GLN A 242 -15.92 4.52 6.54
C GLN A 242 -14.90 3.69 5.75
N PRO A 243 -13.81 3.21 6.39
CA PRO A 243 -12.89 2.27 5.75
C PRO A 243 -13.62 1.04 5.25
N GLY A 244 -13.35 0.63 4.00
CA GLY A 244 -14.00 -0.51 3.36
C GLY A 244 -15.32 -0.22 2.66
N GLU A 245 -15.88 0.98 2.81
CA GLU A 245 -17.06 1.40 2.05
C GLU A 245 -16.74 1.45 0.55
N VAL A 246 -17.53 0.75 -0.26
CA VAL A 246 -17.29 0.61 -1.71
C VAL A 246 -17.91 1.80 -2.45
N VAL A 247 -17.05 2.61 -3.08
CA VAL A 247 -17.43 3.88 -3.72
C VAL A 247 -17.14 3.90 -5.22
N THR A 248 -17.19 2.75 -5.90
CA THR A 248 -16.80 2.59 -7.32
C THR A 248 -17.47 3.60 -8.25
N GLU A 249 -18.80 3.72 -8.21
CA GLU A 249 -19.53 4.60 -9.13
C GLU A 249 -19.35 6.10 -8.81
N LYS A 250 -19.20 6.43 -7.52
CA LYS A 250 -18.85 7.80 -7.10
C LYS A 250 -17.43 8.16 -7.54
N LEU A 251 -16.48 7.23 -7.45
CA LEU A 251 -15.13 7.40 -7.98
C LEU A 251 -15.16 7.69 -9.48
N VAL A 252 -15.94 6.93 -10.25
CA VAL A 252 -16.10 7.18 -11.69
C VAL A 252 -16.66 8.58 -11.95
N GLY A 253 -17.71 8.99 -11.22
CA GLY A 253 -18.28 10.33 -11.33
C GLY A 253 -17.24 11.44 -11.03
N ALA A 254 -16.44 11.27 -9.98
CA ALA A 254 -15.40 12.22 -9.59
C ALA A 254 -14.29 12.31 -10.64
N LEU A 255 -13.90 11.19 -11.26
CA LEU A 255 -12.90 11.17 -12.33
C LEU A 255 -13.38 11.84 -13.61
N ARG A 256 -14.67 11.69 -13.95
CA ARG A 256 -15.29 12.42 -15.08
C ARG A 256 -15.30 13.93 -14.82
N GLU A 257 -15.73 14.35 -13.62
CA GLU A 257 -15.75 15.76 -13.24
C GLU A 257 -14.34 16.37 -13.20
N LEU A 258 -13.34 15.57 -12.84
CA LEU A 258 -11.94 15.99 -12.87
C LEU A 258 -11.39 16.22 -14.30
N GLY A 259 -12.00 15.61 -15.31
CA GLY A 259 -11.67 15.80 -16.73
C GLY A 259 -11.24 14.53 -17.48
N PHE A 260 -11.25 13.35 -16.84
CA PHE A 260 -11.00 12.10 -17.57
C PHE A 260 -12.21 11.71 -18.41
N ASN A 261 -11.98 11.35 -19.68
CA ASN A 261 -13.04 11.02 -20.63
C ASN A 261 -13.15 9.52 -20.93
N LYS A 262 -12.15 8.71 -20.52
CA LYS A 262 -12.20 7.25 -20.54
C LYS A 262 -11.74 6.69 -19.21
N ILE A 263 -12.60 5.93 -18.55
CA ILE A 263 -12.38 5.39 -17.20
C ILE A 263 -12.50 3.88 -17.24
N PHE A 264 -11.41 3.22 -16.88
CA PHE A 264 -11.25 1.78 -16.89
C PHE A 264 -10.91 1.25 -15.49
N ASP A 265 -11.04 -0.07 -15.33
CA ASP A 265 -10.82 -0.76 -14.07
C ASP A 265 -9.58 -1.66 -14.20
N THR A 266 -8.54 -1.38 -13.42
CA THR A 266 -7.32 -2.22 -13.40
C THR A 266 -7.63 -3.66 -13.00
N SER A 267 -8.75 -3.95 -12.33
CA SER A 267 -9.21 -5.32 -12.08
C SER A 267 -9.44 -6.12 -13.36
N VAL A 268 -9.74 -5.50 -14.50
CA VAL A 268 -9.77 -6.19 -15.80
C VAL A 268 -8.34 -6.59 -16.22
N GLY A 269 -7.38 -5.69 -16.01
CA GLY A 269 -5.96 -6.01 -16.15
C GLY A 269 -5.53 -7.18 -15.26
N ALA A 270 -6.13 -7.32 -14.08
CA ALA A 270 -5.87 -8.43 -13.18
C ALA A 270 -6.45 -9.76 -13.70
N ASP A 271 -7.60 -9.74 -14.36
CA ASP A 271 -8.12 -10.92 -15.06
C ASP A 271 -7.16 -11.39 -16.17
N PHE A 272 -6.61 -10.45 -16.95
CA PHE A 272 -5.57 -10.76 -17.95
C PHE A 272 -4.28 -11.29 -17.32
N THR A 273 -3.81 -10.68 -16.22
CA THR A 273 -2.66 -11.18 -15.46
C THR A 273 -2.92 -12.61 -14.99
N THR A 274 -4.07 -12.90 -14.38
CA THR A 274 -4.43 -14.26 -13.94
C THR A 274 -4.41 -15.26 -15.10
N MET A 275 -5.00 -14.90 -16.24
CA MET A 275 -5.04 -15.79 -17.41
C MET A 275 -3.66 -16.15 -17.95
N ALA A 276 -2.76 -15.17 -18.02
CA ALA A 276 -1.39 -15.38 -18.47
C ALA A 276 -0.54 -16.09 -17.40
N GLU A 277 -0.68 -15.74 -16.11
CA GLU A 277 0.03 -16.40 -15.00
C GLU A 277 -0.39 -17.87 -14.92
N SER A 278 -1.68 -18.19 -15.06
CA SER A 278 -2.16 -19.56 -15.10
C SER A 278 -1.51 -20.36 -16.25
N ALA A 279 -1.33 -19.77 -17.43
CA ALA A 279 -0.67 -20.46 -18.54
C ALA A 279 0.83 -20.74 -18.25
N GLU A 280 1.54 -19.74 -17.71
CA GLU A 280 2.95 -19.90 -17.34
C GLU A 280 3.15 -20.89 -16.17
N VAL A 281 2.20 -20.94 -15.23
CA VAL A 281 2.19 -21.93 -14.14
C VAL A 281 2.09 -23.34 -14.69
N ILE A 282 1.18 -23.58 -15.63
CA ILE A 282 1.01 -24.88 -16.28
C ILE A 282 2.30 -25.29 -16.99
N GLU A 283 2.87 -24.40 -17.82
CA GLU A 283 4.10 -24.66 -18.57
C GLU A 283 5.31 -25.01 -17.66
N ARG A 284 5.50 -24.25 -16.57
CA ARG A 284 6.60 -24.48 -15.62
C ARG A 284 6.38 -25.72 -14.76
N MET A 285 5.14 -26.06 -14.45
CA MET A 285 4.80 -27.31 -13.76
C MET A 285 5.10 -28.54 -14.62
N GLU A 286 4.80 -28.48 -15.92
CA GLU A 286 5.07 -29.57 -16.87
C GLU A 286 6.56 -29.72 -17.16
N SER A 287 7.28 -28.61 -17.32
CA SER A 287 8.72 -28.63 -17.61
C SER A 287 9.61 -28.84 -16.38
N GLY A 288 9.09 -28.64 -15.16
CA GLY A 288 9.83 -28.70 -13.91
C GLY A 288 10.87 -27.59 -13.72
N LYS A 289 10.88 -26.57 -14.58
CA LYS A 289 11.89 -25.50 -14.58
C LYS A 289 11.41 -24.26 -13.82
N ASN A 290 12.35 -23.57 -13.17
CA ASN A 290 12.13 -22.29 -12.50
C ASN A 290 10.97 -22.29 -11.48
N LEU A 291 10.86 -23.40 -10.72
CA LEU A 291 9.96 -23.55 -9.58
C LEU A 291 10.72 -23.24 -8.26
N PRO A 292 10.06 -22.70 -7.22
CA PRO A 292 8.70 -22.18 -7.19
C PRO A 292 8.50 -20.98 -8.12
N ILE A 293 7.27 -20.74 -8.58
CA ILE A 293 6.91 -19.50 -9.27
C ILE A 293 6.65 -18.41 -8.24
N LEU A 294 7.29 -17.26 -8.43
CA LEU A 294 7.11 -16.07 -7.61
C LEU A 294 6.27 -15.05 -8.38
N THR A 295 5.16 -14.60 -7.82
CA THR A 295 4.33 -13.54 -8.44
C THR A 295 5.15 -12.27 -8.66
N SER A 296 4.89 -11.50 -9.73
CA SER A 296 5.66 -10.29 -10.05
C SER A 296 4.81 -9.02 -10.15
N CYS A 297 3.52 -9.08 -9.80
CA CYS A 297 2.61 -7.93 -9.87
C CYS A 297 2.92 -6.81 -8.85
N CYS A 298 3.65 -7.12 -7.77
CA CYS A 298 4.09 -6.18 -6.74
C CYS A 298 5.49 -5.61 -7.09
N PRO A 299 5.60 -4.33 -7.52
CA PRO A 299 6.88 -3.78 -7.99
C PRO A 299 7.94 -3.64 -6.90
N ALA A 300 7.55 -3.43 -5.64
CA ALA A 300 8.48 -3.41 -4.52
C ALA A 300 9.08 -4.79 -4.25
N TRP A 301 8.31 -5.86 -4.45
CA TRP A 301 8.80 -7.24 -4.37
C TRP A 301 9.72 -7.58 -5.54
N VAL A 302 9.35 -7.22 -6.77
CA VAL A 302 10.24 -7.38 -7.93
C VAL A 302 11.59 -6.70 -7.68
N ARG A 303 11.58 -5.44 -7.23
CA ARG A 303 12.82 -4.73 -6.91
C ARG A 303 13.60 -5.38 -5.75
N TYR A 304 12.91 -5.95 -4.77
CA TYR A 304 13.54 -6.69 -3.68
C TYR A 304 14.31 -7.91 -4.21
N ILE A 305 13.69 -8.69 -5.10
CA ILE A 305 14.37 -9.81 -5.79
C ILE A 305 15.54 -9.31 -6.65
N GLU A 306 15.33 -8.29 -7.48
CA GLU A 306 16.36 -7.80 -8.39
C GLU A 306 17.63 -7.30 -7.67
N PHE A 307 17.50 -6.78 -6.46
CA PHE A 307 18.64 -6.24 -5.69
C PHE A 307 19.18 -7.21 -4.63
N TYR A 308 18.33 -7.78 -3.79
CA TYR A 308 18.73 -8.59 -2.63
C TYR A 308 18.85 -10.09 -2.93
N TYR A 309 18.08 -10.59 -3.89
CA TYR A 309 17.94 -12.02 -4.19
C TYR A 309 17.96 -12.30 -5.71
N PRO A 310 18.93 -11.78 -6.47
CA PRO A 310 18.91 -11.84 -7.94
C PRO A 310 18.93 -13.27 -8.48
N GLU A 311 19.39 -14.26 -7.72
CA GLU A 311 19.33 -15.69 -8.02
C GLU A 311 17.89 -16.20 -8.21
N PHE A 312 16.89 -15.55 -7.62
CA PHE A 312 15.46 -15.88 -7.78
C PHE A 312 14.78 -15.12 -8.93
N ILE A 313 15.52 -14.34 -9.74
CA ILE A 313 14.97 -13.69 -10.94
C ILE A 313 14.31 -14.70 -11.90
N PRO A 314 14.91 -15.88 -12.20
CA PRO A 314 14.27 -16.88 -13.07
C PRO A 314 12.93 -17.38 -12.51
N ASN A 315 12.76 -17.38 -11.19
CA ASN A 315 11.54 -17.82 -10.52
C ASN A 315 10.41 -16.79 -10.60
N LEU A 316 10.67 -15.51 -10.90
CA LEU A 316 9.60 -14.54 -11.14
C LEU A 316 8.79 -14.92 -12.38
N THR A 317 7.46 -14.87 -12.27
CA THR A 317 6.58 -14.92 -13.43
C THR A 317 6.92 -13.77 -14.37
N THR A 318 7.04 -14.09 -15.66
CA THR A 318 7.31 -13.10 -16.70
C THR A 318 6.08 -12.24 -16.98
N VAL A 319 4.90 -12.63 -16.51
CA VAL A 319 3.66 -11.89 -16.70
C VAL A 319 3.74 -10.52 -16.02
N ARG A 320 3.36 -9.49 -16.76
CA ARG A 320 3.35 -8.09 -16.32
C ARG A 320 2.22 -7.85 -15.32
N SER A 321 2.39 -6.80 -14.51
CA SER A 321 1.36 -6.44 -13.56
C SER A 321 0.07 -5.94 -14.23
N PRO A 322 -1.08 -5.99 -13.52
CA PRO A 322 -2.37 -5.54 -14.04
C PRO A 322 -2.35 -4.11 -14.62
N GLN A 323 -1.60 -3.20 -13.97
CA GLN A 323 -1.44 -1.82 -14.43
C GLN A 323 -0.84 -1.76 -15.84
N ILE A 324 0.23 -2.52 -16.05
CA ILE A 324 1.03 -2.44 -17.27
C ILE A 324 0.32 -3.17 -18.41
N ILE A 325 -0.29 -4.32 -18.13
CA ILE A 325 -1.10 -5.05 -19.10
C ILE A 325 -2.24 -4.16 -19.59
N LEU A 326 -3.03 -3.59 -18.68
CA LEU A 326 -4.18 -2.78 -19.07
C LEU A 326 -3.74 -1.50 -19.81
N GLY A 327 -2.69 -0.83 -19.35
CA GLY A 327 -2.13 0.34 -20.07
C GLY A 327 -1.66 -0.03 -21.49
N GLY A 328 -1.06 -1.21 -21.65
CA GLY A 328 -0.63 -1.73 -22.94
C GLY A 328 -1.81 -2.01 -23.86
N LEU A 329 -2.87 -2.65 -23.34
CA LEU A 329 -4.11 -2.92 -24.07
C LEU A 329 -4.85 -1.65 -24.48
N ILE A 330 -4.90 -0.64 -23.61
CA ILE A 330 -5.48 0.68 -23.91
C ILE A 330 -4.79 1.30 -25.13
N LYS A 331 -3.45 1.30 -25.15
CA LYS A 331 -2.65 1.89 -26.25
C LYS A 331 -2.46 0.96 -27.45
N THR A 332 -3.03 -0.23 -27.45
CA THR A 332 -2.92 -1.19 -28.57
C THR A 332 -4.29 -1.66 -29.05
N TYR A 333 -4.90 -2.63 -28.38
CA TYR A 333 -6.20 -3.20 -28.76
C TYR A 333 -7.32 -2.15 -28.74
N TRP A 334 -7.50 -1.44 -27.63
CA TRP A 334 -8.59 -0.47 -27.50
C TRP A 334 -8.41 0.72 -28.46
N ALA A 335 -7.20 1.25 -28.57
CA ALA A 335 -6.86 2.27 -29.54
C ALA A 335 -7.19 1.82 -30.99
N LYS A 336 -6.83 0.59 -31.35
CA LYS A 336 -7.07 0.02 -32.69
C LYS A 336 -8.56 -0.06 -32.99
N ILE A 337 -9.37 -0.65 -32.11
CA ILE A 337 -10.80 -0.83 -32.40
C ILE A 337 -11.59 0.48 -32.39
N ASN A 338 -11.12 1.50 -31.65
CA ASN A 338 -11.73 2.83 -31.61
C ASN A 338 -11.13 3.79 -32.64
N LYS A 339 -10.21 3.33 -33.50
CA LYS A 339 -9.52 4.15 -34.52
C LYS A 339 -8.81 5.38 -33.92
N ILE A 340 -8.25 5.25 -32.72
CA ILE A 340 -7.52 6.30 -32.01
C ILE A 340 -6.02 6.10 -32.23
N ASN A 341 -5.30 7.17 -32.55
CA ASN A 341 -3.84 7.14 -32.55
C ASN A 341 -3.34 6.94 -31.10
N PRO A 342 -2.59 5.86 -30.79
CA PRO A 342 -2.09 5.59 -29.44
C PRO A 342 -1.28 6.73 -28.82
N ARG A 343 -0.64 7.58 -29.63
CA ARG A 343 0.13 8.75 -29.17
C ARG A 343 -0.75 9.89 -28.62
N ASN A 344 -2.04 9.88 -28.96
CA ASN A 344 -3.02 10.85 -28.45
C ASN A 344 -3.67 10.40 -27.14
N ILE A 345 -3.39 9.16 -26.70
CA ILE A 345 -3.91 8.64 -25.43
C ILE A 345 -2.99 9.06 -24.30
N PHE A 346 -3.51 9.92 -23.44
CA PHE A 346 -2.94 10.27 -22.15
C PHE A 346 -3.43 9.25 -21.11
N SER A 347 -2.55 8.35 -20.67
CA SER A 347 -2.89 7.19 -19.83
C SER A 347 -2.39 7.40 -18.40
N VAL A 348 -3.33 7.50 -17.45
CA VAL A 348 -3.04 7.63 -16.01
C VAL A 348 -3.51 6.40 -15.26
N SER A 349 -2.77 5.97 -14.25
CA SER A 349 -3.24 4.96 -13.30
C SER A 349 -3.35 5.52 -11.89
N ILE A 350 -4.39 5.12 -11.15
CA ILE A 350 -4.60 5.46 -9.75
C ILE A 350 -4.32 4.22 -8.92
N MET A 351 -3.30 4.30 -8.06
CA MET A 351 -2.70 3.15 -7.39
C MET A 351 -2.57 3.38 -5.90
N PRO A 352 -2.79 2.36 -5.05
CA PRO A 352 -2.54 2.48 -3.61
C PRO A 352 -1.05 2.40 -3.26
N CYS A 353 -0.15 2.58 -4.23
CA CYS A 353 1.25 2.22 -4.15
C CYS A 353 2.14 3.24 -4.84
N VAL A 354 3.21 3.67 -4.16
CA VAL A 354 4.21 4.58 -4.72
C VAL A 354 5.19 3.87 -5.66
N ALA A 355 5.54 2.60 -5.40
CA ALA A 355 6.38 1.80 -6.32
C ALA A 355 5.77 1.60 -7.71
N LYS A 356 4.44 1.76 -7.87
CA LYS A 356 3.80 1.76 -9.20
C LYS A 356 4.23 2.94 -10.08
N LYS A 357 4.61 4.08 -9.49
CA LYS A 357 5.25 5.20 -10.21
C LYS A 357 6.61 4.80 -10.78
N TYR A 358 7.38 4.01 -10.04
CA TYR A 358 8.67 3.49 -10.49
C TYR A 358 8.48 2.47 -11.62
N GLU A 359 7.55 1.53 -11.44
CA GLU A 359 7.20 0.54 -12.47
C GLU A 359 6.81 1.20 -13.80
N ALA A 360 5.92 2.20 -13.79
CA ALA A 360 5.49 2.90 -15.01
C ALA A 360 6.64 3.55 -15.79
N LYS A 361 7.79 3.80 -15.15
CA LYS A 361 8.96 4.45 -15.75
C LYS A 361 10.00 3.45 -16.28
N ARG A 362 9.84 2.14 -16.05
CA ARG A 362 10.79 1.09 -16.48
C ARG A 362 10.84 0.96 -18.02
N PRO A 363 12.02 1.11 -18.66
CA PRO A 363 12.16 1.07 -20.13
C PRO A 363 11.64 -0.22 -20.79
N GLU A 364 11.90 -1.37 -20.18
CA GLU A 364 11.52 -2.72 -20.62
C GLU A 364 10.01 -2.99 -20.58
N LEU A 365 9.24 -2.13 -19.90
CA LEU A 365 7.77 -2.22 -19.85
C LEU A 365 7.10 -1.45 -20.99
N LYS A 366 7.87 -0.75 -21.83
CA LYS A 366 7.33 -0.11 -23.03
C LYS A 366 6.68 -1.15 -23.96
N VAL A 367 5.56 -0.77 -24.57
CA VAL A 367 4.86 -1.55 -25.59
C VAL A 367 4.95 -0.76 -26.89
N LYS A 368 5.57 -1.33 -27.93
CA LYS A 368 5.87 -0.63 -29.19
C LYS A 368 6.57 0.72 -28.97
N GLY A 369 7.54 0.76 -28.06
CA GLY A 369 8.31 1.97 -27.72
C GLY A 369 7.53 3.01 -26.89
N MET A 370 6.24 2.81 -26.64
CA MET A 370 5.40 3.73 -25.86
C MET A 370 5.28 3.25 -24.41
N LYS A 371 5.19 4.20 -23.47
CA LYS A 371 4.86 3.88 -22.08
C LYS A 371 3.39 3.44 -21.99
N PRO A 372 3.08 2.28 -21.40
CA PRO A 372 1.69 1.88 -21.14
C PRO A 372 0.93 2.88 -20.27
N ILE A 373 1.63 3.44 -19.30
CA ILE A 373 1.15 4.45 -18.34
C ILE A 373 2.06 5.65 -18.39
N ASP A 374 1.50 6.84 -18.59
CA ASP A 374 2.25 8.09 -18.65
C ASP A 374 2.53 8.61 -17.24
N TYR A 375 1.53 8.59 -16.35
CA TYR A 375 1.66 8.99 -14.95
C TYR A 375 0.85 8.11 -13.99
N VAL A 376 1.28 8.07 -12.73
CA VAL A 376 0.61 7.33 -11.66
C VAL A 376 0.28 8.28 -10.51
N LEU A 377 -1.00 8.32 -10.13
CA LEU A 377 -1.50 8.98 -8.93
C LEU A 377 -1.65 7.97 -7.80
N THR A 378 -1.31 8.36 -6.58
CA THR A 378 -1.69 7.61 -5.39
C THR A 378 -3.14 7.90 -4.99
N THR A 379 -3.71 7.11 -4.07
CA THR A 379 -5.04 7.40 -3.48
C THR A 379 -5.08 8.80 -2.88
N ARG A 380 -4.04 9.17 -2.10
CA ARG A 380 -3.94 10.49 -1.47
C ARG A 380 -3.73 11.62 -2.48
N GLU A 381 -2.93 11.40 -3.51
CA GLU A 381 -2.72 12.39 -4.57
C GLU A 381 -4.01 12.65 -5.36
N LEU A 382 -4.79 11.61 -5.68
CA LEU A 382 -6.09 11.80 -6.29
C LEU A 382 -7.03 12.58 -5.36
N ALA A 383 -7.10 12.23 -4.07
CA ALA A 383 -7.94 12.96 -3.12
C ALA A 383 -7.55 14.44 -3.04
N ARG A 384 -6.25 14.75 -2.94
CA ARG A 384 -5.74 16.14 -2.96
C ARG A 384 -6.11 16.86 -4.25
N LEU A 385 -6.04 16.18 -5.39
CA LEU A 385 -6.40 16.75 -6.68
C LEU A 385 -7.89 17.09 -6.76
N LEU A 386 -8.77 16.21 -6.29
CA LEU A 386 -10.20 16.47 -6.18
C LEU A 386 -10.49 17.67 -5.25
N MET A 387 -9.85 17.72 -4.07
CA MET A 387 -9.98 18.84 -3.13
C MET A 387 -9.51 20.16 -3.75
N ARG A 388 -8.35 20.18 -4.42
CA ARG A 388 -7.81 21.37 -5.09
C ARG A 388 -8.73 21.88 -6.21
N ARG A 389 -9.42 20.97 -6.89
CA ARG A 389 -10.42 21.29 -7.93
C ARG A 389 -11.81 21.56 -7.37
N LYS A 390 -11.96 21.59 -6.04
CA LYS A 390 -13.22 21.84 -5.32
C LYS A 390 -14.34 20.85 -5.70
N ILE A 391 -13.97 19.61 -6.03
CA ILE A 391 -14.90 18.54 -6.37
C ILE A 391 -15.38 17.90 -5.06
N ASP A 392 -16.67 18.06 -4.73
CA ASP A 392 -17.27 17.53 -3.52
C ASP A 392 -17.64 16.05 -3.70
N PHE A 393 -16.69 15.16 -3.35
CA PHE A 393 -16.84 13.70 -3.49
C PHE A 393 -18.12 13.15 -2.82
N LYS A 394 -18.60 13.77 -1.74
CA LYS A 394 -19.83 13.31 -1.07
C LYS A 394 -21.09 13.56 -1.91
N LYS A 395 -21.09 14.64 -2.70
CA LYS A 395 -22.20 15.07 -3.56
C LYS A 395 -22.10 14.59 -5.00
N ILE A 396 -20.99 13.95 -5.38
CA ILE A 396 -20.82 13.36 -6.70
C ILE A 396 -21.96 12.38 -6.98
N LYS A 397 -22.60 12.56 -8.14
CA LYS A 397 -23.57 11.62 -8.68
C LYS A 397 -22.82 10.34 -9.12
N PRO A 398 -23.25 9.16 -8.66
CA PRO A 398 -22.73 7.89 -9.15
C PRO A 398 -22.83 7.79 -10.67
N GLN A 399 -21.78 7.31 -11.33
CA GLN A 399 -21.76 7.10 -12.78
C GLN A 399 -21.21 5.72 -13.14
N ALA A 400 -21.72 5.17 -14.23
CA ALA A 400 -21.24 3.91 -14.77
C ALA A 400 -19.83 4.06 -15.37
N ILE A 401 -19.01 3.04 -15.15
CA ILE A 401 -17.69 2.90 -15.75
C ILE A 401 -17.80 2.61 -17.25
N ASP A 402 -16.81 3.02 -18.05
CA ASP A 402 -16.84 2.78 -19.49
C ASP A 402 -16.75 1.28 -19.82
N SER A 403 -17.50 0.86 -20.84
CA SER A 403 -17.62 -0.54 -21.26
C SER A 403 -16.30 -1.14 -21.74
N MET A 404 -16.26 -2.48 -21.84
CA MET A 404 -15.07 -3.30 -22.11
C MET A 404 -14.11 -3.33 -20.92
N PHE A 405 -13.15 -2.40 -20.84
CA PHE A 405 -12.14 -2.42 -19.77
C PHE A 405 -12.64 -1.89 -18.41
N GLY A 406 -13.95 -1.71 -18.23
CA GLY A 406 -14.58 -1.41 -16.94
C GLY A 406 -15.31 -2.60 -16.29
N SER A 407 -15.32 -3.78 -16.90
CA SER A 407 -16.12 -4.93 -16.44
C SER A 407 -15.23 -6.10 -15.93
N PRO A 408 -14.67 -6.01 -14.72
CA PRO A 408 -13.83 -7.08 -14.17
C PRO A 408 -14.67 -8.25 -13.65
N SER A 409 -14.05 -9.42 -13.58
CA SER A 409 -14.53 -10.54 -12.76
C SER A 409 -14.36 -10.23 -11.27
N GLY A 410 -15.03 -10.99 -10.40
CA GLY A 410 -14.80 -10.96 -8.97
C GLY A 410 -13.36 -11.33 -8.57
N ALA A 411 -12.71 -12.23 -9.32
CA ALA A 411 -11.32 -12.62 -9.09
C ALA A 411 -10.34 -11.44 -9.29
N GLY A 412 -10.56 -10.63 -10.32
CA GLY A 412 -9.77 -9.41 -10.56
C GLY A 412 -9.97 -8.33 -9.50
N VAL A 413 -11.11 -8.31 -8.78
CA VAL A 413 -11.39 -7.33 -7.73
C VAL A 413 -10.66 -7.67 -6.41
N ILE A 414 -10.50 -8.94 -6.08
CA ILE A 414 -9.84 -9.35 -4.82
C ILE A 414 -8.31 -9.21 -4.84
N TYR A 415 -7.68 -8.98 -6.01
CA TYR A 415 -6.23 -8.72 -6.17
C TYR A 415 -5.65 -7.70 -5.17
N GLY A 416 -6.46 -6.74 -4.73
CA GLY A 416 -6.03 -5.69 -3.81
C GLY A 416 -5.76 -6.17 -2.37
N ALA A 417 -6.27 -7.34 -1.98
CA ALA A 417 -6.07 -7.94 -0.67
C ALA A 417 -4.96 -9.02 -0.74
N SER A 418 -4.18 -9.17 0.33
CA SER A 418 -3.20 -10.26 0.41
C SER A 418 -3.89 -11.63 0.30
N GLY A 419 -3.44 -12.45 -0.63
CA GLY A 419 -4.01 -13.73 -1.01
C GLY A 419 -4.99 -13.67 -2.17
N GLY A 420 -5.40 -12.48 -2.62
CA GLY A 420 -6.35 -12.33 -3.71
C GLY A 420 -5.77 -12.68 -5.08
N VAL A 421 -4.46 -12.46 -5.28
CA VAL A 421 -3.76 -12.88 -6.51
C VAL A 421 -3.72 -14.40 -6.58
N MET A 422 -3.29 -15.03 -5.48
CA MET A 422 -3.26 -16.47 -5.35
C MET A 422 -4.64 -17.06 -5.53
N GLU A 423 -5.65 -16.57 -4.81
CA GLU A 423 -7.03 -17.05 -4.95
C GLU A 423 -7.54 -16.95 -6.40
N SER A 424 -7.27 -15.84 -7.09
CA SER A 424 -7.63 -15.68 -8.50
C SER A 424 -6.93 -16.68 -9.41
N ALA A 425 -5.63 -16.88 -9.21
CA ALA A 425 -4.82 -17.86 -9.94
C ALA A 425 -5.33 -19.29 -9.69
N LEU A 426 -5.64 -19.66 -8.44
CA LEU A 426 -6.14 -20.98 -8.08
C LEU A 426 -7.50 -21.28 -8.74
N ARG A 427 -8.43 -20.32 -8.73
CA ARG A 427 -9.74 -20.44 -9.42
C ARG A 427 -9.58 -20.77 -10.91
N THR A 428 -8.59 -20.18 -11.58
CA THR A 428 -8.41 -20.35 -13.04
C THR A 428 -7.53 -21.54 -13.40
N THR A 429 -6.41 -21.71 -12.71
CA THR A 429 -5.45 -22.79 -12.99
C THR A 429 -6.05 -24.16 -12.71
N TYR A 430 -6.84 -24.31 -11.64
CA TYR A 430 -7.49 -25.58 -11.31
C TYR A 430 -8.42 -26.05 -12.44
N GLU A 431 -9.35 -25.21 -12.88
CA GLU A 431 -10.34 -25.58 -13.89
C GLU A 431 -9.68 -25.83 -15.25
N LYS A 432 -8.66 -25.04 -15.62
CA LYS A 432 -7.89 -25.26 -16.85
C LYS A 432 -7.12 -26.58 -16.84
N LEU A 433 -6.53 -26.96 -15.72
CA LEU A 433 -5.75 -28.19 -15.62
C LEU A 433 -6.63 -29.43 -15.53
N THR A 434 -7.72 -29.37 -14.76
CA THR A 434 -8.59 -30.52 -14.49
C THR A 434 -9.69 -30.70 -15.55
N GLY A 435 -10.07 -29.64 -16.24
CA GLY A 435 -11.29 -29.62 -17.07
C GLY A 435 -12.58 -29.67 -16.24
N GLN A 436 -12.48 -29.63 -14.91
CA GLN A 436 -13.60 -29.73 -13.98
C GLN A 436 -13.94 -28.36 -13.43
N ARG A 437 -15.24 -28.08 -13.28
CA ARG A 437 -15.72 -26.84 -12.68
C ARG A 437 -15.52 -26.90 -11.16
N LEU A 438 -14.86 -25.90 -10.60
CA LEU A 438 -14.64 -25.79 -9.16
C LEU A 438 -15.92 -25.30 -8.49
N GLU A 439 -16.53 -26.14 -7.66
CA GLU A 439 -17.77 -25.82 -6.92
C GLU A 439 -17.53 -24.70 -5.90
N ASN A 440 -16.50 -24.85 -5.05
CA ASN A 440 -16.12 -23.86 -4.07
C ASN A 440 -14.91 -23.05 -4.52
N ILE A 441 -15.17 -21.82 -4.97
CA ILE A 441 -14.14 -20.89 -5.45
C ILE A 441 -13.52 -20.03 -4.33
N GLU A 442 -13.92 -20.21 -3.07
CA GLU A 442 -13.48 -19.41 -1.94
C GLU A 442 -12.34 -20.06 -1.15
N PHE A 443 -11.11 -19.70 -1.49
CA PHE A 443 -9.91 -20.21 -0.86
C PHE A 443 -9.59 -19.46 0.45
N ARG A 444 -10.43 -19.67 1.48
CA ARG A 444 -10.31 -18.96 2.77
C ARG A 444 -8.96 -19.15 3.46
N GLN A 445 -8.23 -20.23 3.18
CA GLN A 445 -6.91 -20.50 3.75
C GLN A 445 -5.85 -19.47 3.33
N VAL A 446 -5.99 -18.86 2.14
CA VAL A 446 -5.06 -17.82 1.65
C VAL A 446 -5.52 -16.40 1.97
N ARG A 447 -6.73 -16.22 2.52
CA ARG A 447 -7.29 -14.91 2.89
C ARG A 447 -6.77 -14.42 4.25
N GLY A 448 -6.99 -13.14 4.53
CA GLY A 448 -6.74 -12.52 5.82
C GLY A 448 -5.33 -11.96 6.01
N MET A 449 -5.07 -11.49 7.24
CA MET A 449 -3.89 -10.66 7.57
C MET A 449 -2.70 -11.44 8.12
N LYS A 450 -2.78 -12.78 8.23
CA LYS A 450 -1.63 -13.60 8.64
C LYS A 450 -0.45 -13.37 7.69
N GLU A 451 0.75 -13.33 8.26
CA GLU A 451 2.00 -13.04 7.57
C GLU A 451 2.41 -14.16 6.60
N TYR A 452 2.22 -15.41 7.01
CA TYR A 452 2.41 -16.62 6.21
C TYR A 452 1.10 -17.39 6.14
N LYS A 453 0.68 -17.74 4.93
CA LYS A 453 -0.54 -18.51 4.65
C LYS A 453 -0.22 -19.57 3.61
N GLU A 454 -0.93 -20.68 3.68
CA GLU A 454 -0.68 -21.84 2.84
C GLU A 454 -2.00 -22.50 2.47
N ALA A 455 -2.09 -22.96 1.23
CA ALA A 455 -3.14 -23.84 0.75
C ALA A 455 -2.52 -25.00 -0.03
N GLU A 456 -3.17 -26.15 0.07
CA GLU A 456 -2.87 -27.32 -0.75
C GLU A 456 -4.07 -27.59 -1.65
N ILE A 457 -3.80 -27.88 -2.91
CA ILE A 457 -4.83 -28.20 -3.91
C ILE A 457 -4.42 -29.48 -4.61
N ASP A 458 -5.37 -30.40 -4.73
CA ASP A 458 -5.21 -31.60 -5.54
C ASP A 458 -5.48 -31.25 -7.01
N ILE A 459 -4.48 -31.47 -7.86
CA ILE A 459 -4.61 -31.32 -9.30
C ILE A 459 -4.29 -32.68 -9.94
N LYS A 460 -5.33 -33.38 -10.40
CA LYS A 460 -5.23 -34.72 -11.02
C LYS A 460 -4.48 -35.75 -10.15
N GLY A 461 -4.77 -35.78 -8.84
CA GLY A 461 -4.14 -36.68 -7.87
C GLY A 461 -2.77 -36.20 -7.35
N ILE A 462 -2.29 -35.04 -7.81
CA ILE A 462 -1.03 -34.47 -7.36
C ILE A 462 -1.30 -33.25 -6.47
N LYS A 463 -0.92 -33.37 -5.20
CA LYS A 463 -0.98 -32.28 -4.22
C LYS A 463 0.02 -31.18 -4.59
N ARG A 464 -0.49 -29.97 -4.83
CA ARG A 464 0.31 -28.77 -5.12
C ARG A 464 0.11 -27.76 -4.00
N LYS A 465 1.23 -27.23 -3.52
CA LYS A 465 1.29 -26.29 -2.41
C LYS A 465 1.42 -24.85 -2.93
N ALA A 466 0.52 -24.00 -2.48
CA ALA A 466 0.51 -22.56 -2.75
C ALA A 466 0.79 -21.80 -1.45
N VAL A 467 1.68 -20.82 -1.50
CA VAL A 467 2.07 -20.01 -0.35
C VAL A 467 1.74 -18.54 -0.61
N VAL A 468 1.24 -17.84 0.41
CA VAL A 468 1.03 -16.40 0.36
C VAL A 468 1.81 -15.75 1.49
N ILE A 469 2.71 -14.85 1.10
CA ILE A 469 3.56 -14.07 1.98
C ILE A 469 3.11 -12.62 2.01
N ASN A 470 2.89 -12.13 3.22
CA ASN A 470 2.41 -10.79 3.51
C ASN A 470 3.47 -9.98 4.26
N GLY A 471 4.34 -9.29 3.53
CA GLY A 471 5.46 -8.49 4.05
C GLY A 471 6.82 -9.03 3.62
N LEU A 472 7.76 -8.13 3.30
CA LEU A 472 9.08 -8.50 2.78
C LEU A 472 9.99 -9.17 3.83
N GLY A 473 9.88 -8.82 5.12
CA GLY A 473 10.68 -9.49 6.16
C GLY A 473 10.35 -10.98 6.29
N VAL A 474 9.08 -11.34 6.06
CA VAL A 474 8.62 -12.73 6.03
C VAL A 474 9.10 -13.40 4.75
N ALA A 475 9.07 -12.68 3.62
CA ALA A 475 9.58 -13.16 2.34
C ALA A 475 11.07 -13.47 2.39
N GLN A 476 11.87 -12.63 3.07
CA GLN A 476 13.29 -12.87 3.28
C GLN A 476 13.53 -14.24 3.94
N ASN A 477 12.89 -14.48 5.09
CA ASN A 477 13.00 -15.76 5.80
C ASN A 477 12.54 -16.95 4.95
N PHE A 478 11.51 -16.75 4.14
CA PHE A 478 10.97 -17.77 3.27
C PHE A 478 11.90 -18.11 2.09
N LEU A 479 12.52 -17.10 1.46
CA LEU A 479 13.53 -17.32 0.41
C LEU A 479 14.75 -18.08 0.93
N GLU A 480 15.20 -17.79 2.16
CA GLU A 480 16.28 -18.54 2.80
C GLU A 480 15.92 -20.02 3.01
N LYS A 481 14.66 -20.32 3.34
CA LYS A 481 14.17 -21.72 3.43
C LYS A 481 14.18 -22.42 2.08
N ILE A 482 13.80 -21.72 1.00
CA ILE A 482 13.88 -22.28 -0.36
C ILE A 482 15.32 -22.59 -0.73
N LYS A 483 16.27 -21.68 -0.45
CA LYS A 483 17.71 -21.89 -0.71
C LYS A 483 18.26 -23.14 -0.02
N LYS A 484 17.81 -23.41 1.20
CA LYS A 484 18.22 -24.58 1.99
C LYS A 484 17.52 -25.87 1.59
N GLY A 485 16.55 -25.83 0.67
CA GLY A 485 15.72 -26.99 0.32
C GLY A 485 14.68 -27.36 1.38
N GLU A 486 14.44 -26.50 2.38
CA GLU A 486 13.46 -26.74 3.46
C GLU A 486 12.01 -26.44 3.01
N SER A 487 11.82 -25.84 1.84
CA SER A 487 10.50 -25.51 1.29
C SER A 487 10.49 -25.54 -0.23
N SER A 488 9.49 -26.22 -0.81
CA SER A 488 9.35 -26.41 -2.26
C SER A 488 7.89 -26.25 -2.75
N PRO A 489 7.21 -25.11 -2.49
CA PRO A 489 5.88 -24.90 -3.03
C PRO A 489 5.90 -24.75 -4.56
N THR A 490 4.74 -24.86 -5.17
CA THR A 490 4.59 -24.68 -6.62
C THR A 490 4.52 -23.19 -6.98
N CYS A 491 3.72 -22.43 -6.23
CA CYS A 491 3.50 -21.00 -6.47
C CYS A 491 3.53 -20.22 -5.15
N VAL A 492 4.09 -19.01 -5.20
CA VAL A 492 4.24 -18.11 -4.07
C VAL A 492 3.78 -16.72 -4.45
N GLU A 493 2.70 -16.26 -3.82
CA GLU A 493 2.33 -14.84 -3.83
C GLU A 493 3.17 -14.10 -2.79
N VAL A 494 3.81 -13.01 -3.20
CA VAL A 494 4.50 -12.11 -2.27
C VAL A 494 4.01 -10.69 -2.44
N MET A 495 3.44 -10.15 -1.36
CA MET A 495 3.09 -8.74 -1.27
C MET A 495 4.03 -8.04 -0.32
N ALA A 496 4.66 -6.95 -0.78
CA ALA A 496 5.59 -6.20 0.06
C ALA A 496 4.90 -5.51 1.25
N CYS A 497 3.68 -5.03 1.07
CA CYS A 497 2.99 -4.23 2.08
C CYS A 497 2.11 -5.12 2.97
N PRO A 498 2.08 -4.91 4.30
CA PRO A 498 1.16 -5.63 5.18
C PRO A 498 -0.30 -5.47 4.73
N GLY A 499 -1.00 -6.59 4.61
CA GLY A 499 -2.37 -6.70 4.10
C GLY A 499 -2.50 -6.69 2.58
N GLY A 500 -1.40 -6.54 1.83
CA GLY A 500 -1.43 -6.38 0.37
C GLY A 500 -1.58 -4.91 -0.05
N CYS A 501 -2.13 -4.67 -1.24
CA CYS A 501 -2.29 -3.32 -1.78
C CYS A 501 -3.23 -2.42 -0.95
N ILE A 502 -4.15 -2.99 -0.17
CA ILE A 502 -4.98 -2.23 0.78
C ILE A 502 -4.18 -1.54 1.92
N GLY A 503 -2.93 -1.95 2.14
CA GLY A 503 -1.97 -1.33 3.06
C GLY A 503 -0.78 -0.67 2.36
N GLY A 504 -0.89 -0.40 1.06
CA GLY A 504 0.20 0.17 0.26
C GLY A 504 0.55 1.63 0.62
N GLY A 505 1.78 2.04 0.30
CA GLY A 505 2.32 3.36 0.67
C GLY A 505 1.58 4.59 0.11
N GLY A 506 0.65 4.39 -0.82
CA GLY A 506 -0.20 5.45 -1.39
C GLY A 506 -1.59 5.57 -0.77
N GLN A 507 -1.92 4.75 0.24
CA GLN A 507 -3.26 4.68 0.83
C GLN A 507 -3.55 5.79 1.86
N PRO A 508 -4.82 6.05 2.18
CA PRO A 508 -5.20 6.99 3.23
C PRO A 508 -4.61 6.67 4.59
N LEU A 509 -4.43 7.71 5.39
CA LEU A 509 -3.90 7.65 6.75
C LEU A 509 -4.94 8.11 7.79
N PRO A 510 -4.92 7.54 9.01
CA PRO A 510 -4.02 6.47 9.48
C PRO A 510 -4.33 5.11 8.83
N SER A 511 -3.41 4.14 8.97
CA SER A 511 -3.64 2.76 8.53
C SER A 511 -3.12 1.78 9.58
N ASP A 512 -3.97 0.85 9.99
CA ASP A 512 -3.62 -0.23 10.92
C ASP A 512 -4.23 -1.56 10.46
N GLY A 513 -4.07 -2.61 11.26
CA GLY A 513 -4.60 -3.94 10.97
C GLY A 513 -6.11 -3.99 10.81
N GLU A 514 -6.87 -3.20 11.58
CA GLU A 514 -8.34 -3.20 11.52
C GLU A 514 -8.86 -2.44 10.30
N ILE A 515 -8.27 -1.29 9.99
CA ILE A 515 -8.56 -0.52 8.77
C ILE A 515 -8.27 -1.40 7.54
N ARG A 516 -7.13 -2.09 7.53
CA ARG A 516 -6.76 -3.01 6.44
C ARG A 516 -7.74 -4.16 6.27
N LYS A 517 -8.24 -4.75 7.37
CA LYS A 517 -9.30 -5.78 7.31
C LYS A 517 -10.59 -5.24 6.70
N LYS A 518 -11.03 -4.05 7.11
CA LYS A 518 -12.24 -3.42 6.55
C LYS A 518 -12.11 -3.12 5.07
N ARG A 519 -10.97 -2.54 4.64
CA ARG A 519 -10.65 -2.31 3.22
C ARG A 519 -10.69 -3.60 2.40
N ALA A 520 -10.15 -4.70 2.94
CA ALA A 520 -10.18 -6.01 2.29
C ALA A 520 -11.62 -6.58 2.22
N ALA A 521 -12.40 -6.47 3.29
CA ALA A 521 -13.80 -6.90 3.31
C ALA A 521 -14.64 -6.19 2.23
N GLY A 522 -14.38 -4.90 2.00
CA GLY A 522 -14.98 -4.16 0.89
C GLY A 522 -14.73 -4.83 -0.47
N LEU A 523 -13.51 -5.30 -0.75
CA LEU A 523 -13.20 -6.00 -2.00
C LEU A 523 -13.89 -7.36 -2.12
N TYR A 524 -13.87 -8.17 -1.06
CA TYR A 524 -14.57 -9.47 -1.07
C TYR A 524 -16.09 -9.30 -1.23
N SER A 525 -16.69 -8.27 -0.65
CA SER A 525 -18.11 -7.97 -0.84
C SER A 525 -18.49 -7.66 -2.29
N VAL A 526 -17.54 -7.15 -3.10
CA VAL A 526 -17.75 -6.92 -4.53
C VAL A 526 -17.63 -8.22 -5.31
N ASP A 527 -16.66 -9.09 -4.98
CA ASP A 527 -16.53 -10.43 -5.57
C ASP A 527 -17.80 -11.27 -5.34
N GLU A 528 -18.32 -11.29 -4.10
CA GLU A 528 -19.54 -12.03 -3.74
C GLU A 528 -20.78 -11.60 -4.53
N LYS A 529 -20.87 -10.32 -4.92
CA LYS A 529 -22.00 -9.76 -5.67
C LYS A 529 -21.87 -9.92 -7.19
N LYS A 530 -20.72 -10.38 -7.69
CA LYS A 530 -20.47 -10.54 -9.13
C LYS A 530 -21.02 -11.87 -9.64
N ILE A 531 -21.64 -11.84 -10.82
CA ILE A 531 -22.03 -13.06 -11.55
C ILE A 531 -20.78 -13.79 -12.05
N ILE A 532 -19.85 -13.07 -12.67
CA ILE A 532 -18.58 -13.61 -13.16
C ILE A 532 -17.53 -13.46 -12.06
N ARG A 533 -17.13 -14.58 -11.46
CA ARG A 533 -16.16 -14.63 -10.34
C ARG A 533 -14.84 -15.32 -10.70
N ARG A 534 -14.65 -15.70 -11.96
CA ARG A 534 -13.41 -16.30 -12.49
C ARG A 534 -12.85 -15.45 -13.61
N ALA A 535 -11.53 -15.27 -13.64
CA ALA A 535 -10.88 -14.44 -14.65
C ALA A 535 -11.09 -14.97 -16.08
N HIS A 536 -11.03 -16.29 -16.25
CA HIS A 536 -11.20 -16.94 -17.56
C HIS A 536 -12.65 -16.95 -18.08
N GLU A 537 -13.63 -16.66 -17.21
CA GLU A 537 -15.04 -16.48 -17.58
C GLU A 537 -15.35 -15.03 -17.98
N ASN A 538 -14.39 -14.10 -17.89
CA ASN A 538 -14.61 -12.70 -18.29
C ASN A 538 -14.73 -12.58 -19.83
N PRO A 539 -15.88 -12.16 -20.38
CA PRO A 539 -16.09 -12.06 -21.83
C PRO A 539 -15.11 -11.10 -22.51
N VAL A 540 -14.68 -10.04 -21.82
CA VAL A 540 -13.72 -9.06 -22.35
C VAL A 540 -12.36 -9.71 -22.54
N VAL A 541 -11.95 -10.54 -21.58
CA VAL A 541 -10.70 -11.30 -21.66
C VAL A 541 -10.77 -12.29 -22.81
N GLN A 542 -11.82 -13.11 -22.88
CA GLN A 542 -12.01 -14.10 -23.96
C GLN A 542 -11.99 -13.45 -25.34
N LYS A 543 -12.67 -12.31 -25.48
CA LYS A 543 -12.70 -11.54 -26.73
C LYS A 543 -11.31 -11.04 -27.14
N VAL A 544 -10.55 -10.44 -26.22
CA VAL A 544 -9.20 -9.95 -26.53
C VAL A 544 -8.24 -11.11 -26.85
N TYR A 545 -8.33 -12.23 -26.14
CA TYR A 545 -7.50 -13.41 -26.47
C TYR A 545 -7.76 -13.89 -27.90
N SER A 546 -9.02 -14.13 -28.27
CA SER A 546 -9.41 -14.65 -29.59
C SER A 546 -9.21 -13.66 -30.74
N GLU A 547 -9.51 -12.37 -30.55
CA GLU A 547 -9.43 -11.37 -31.62
C GLU A 547 -8.04 -10.74 -31.77
N PHE A 548 -7.20 -10.79 -30.73
CA PHE A 548 -5.95 -10.04 -30.69
C PHE A 548 -4.73 -10.88 -30.38
N PHE A 549 -4.72 -11.62 -29.27
CA PHE A 549 -3.52 -12.35 -28.84
C PHE A 549 -3.26 -13.61 -29.66
N GLU A 550 -4.29 -14.42 -29.93
CA GLU A 550 -4.17 -15.63 -30.77
C GLU A 550 -3.81 -15.31 -32.22
N ARG A 551 -4.23 -14.12 -32.70
CA ARG A 551 -3.89 -13.65 -34.05
C ARG A 551 -2.55 -12.93 -34.12
N ASN A 552 -1.91 -12.65 -32.98
CA ASN A 552 -0.65 -11.92 -32.91
C ASN A 552 0.14 -12.27 -31.63
N HIS A 553 0.82 -13.41 -31.65
CA HIS A 553 1.61 -13.89 -30.53
C HIS A 553 2.73 -12.94 -30.12
N GLU A 554 3.36 -12.24 -31.07
CA GLU A 554 4.40 -11.25 -30.75
C GLU A 554 3.82 -10.11 -29.91
N MET A 555 2.61 -9.64 -30.26
CA MET A 555 1.91 -8.64 -29.49
C MET A 555 1.45 -9.16 -28.13
N ALA A 556 0.96 -10.39 -28.06
CA ALA A 556 0.62 -11.04 -26.80
C ALA A 556 1.83 -11.03 -25.86
N HIS A 557 2.99 -11.47 -26.33
CA HIS A 557 4.22 -11.45 -25.56
C HIS A 557 4.63 -10.02 -25.15
N LYS A 558 4.57 -9.04 -26.07
CA LYS A 558 4.91 -7.63 -25.77
C LYS A 558 3.96 -6.99 -24.74
N VAL A 559 2.69 -7.36 -24.71
CA VAL A 559 1.68 -6.78 -23.80
C VAL A 559 1.65 -7.51 -22.46
N LEU A 560 1.77 -8.84 -22.48
CA LEU A 560 1.57 -9.69 -21.31
C LEU A 560 2.87 -10.00 -20.57
N HIS A 561 4.03 -10.05 -21.23
CA HIS A 561 5.27 -10.55 -20.63
C HIS A 561 6.41 -9.53 -20.61
N THR A 562 7.29 -9.65 -19.62
CA THR A 562 8.50 -8.85 -19.45
C THR A 562 9.66 -9.71 -18.95
N LYS A 563 10.83 -9.09 -18.77
CA LYS A 563 12.04 -9.71 -18.23
C LYS A 563 12.60 -8.81 -17.13
N TYR A 564 13.16 -9.45 -16.12
CA TYR A 564 13.79 -8.78 -14.98
C TYR A 564 15.31 -8.96 -15.04
N HIS A 565 16.04 -8.07 -14.40
CA HIS A 565 17.49 -8.12 -14.37
C HIS A 565 18.01 -7.63 -13.02
N LYS A 566 19.20 -8.12 -12.63
CA LYS A 566 19.84 -7.70 -11.39
C LYS A 566 20.02 -6.19 -11.39
N GLN A 567 19.52 -5.54 -10.34
CA GLN A 567 19.65 -4.10 -10.14
C GLN A 567 20.88 -3.78 -9.28
N LYS A 568 21.44 -2.60 -9.50
CA LYS A 568 22.46 -2.02 -8.62
C LYS A 568 21.82 -0.99 -7.71
N ARG A 569 22.52 -0.67 -6.62
CA ARG A 569 22.08 0.36 -5.67
C ARG A 569 21.92 1.69 -6.42
N GLU A 570 20.78 2.33 -6.25
CA GLU A 570 20.53 3.63 -6.89
C GLU A 570 21.37 4.74 -6.26
N LYS A 571 21.79 5.69 -7.10
CA LYS A 571 22.48 6.89 -6.63
C LYS A 571 21.48 7.75 -5.87
N LEU A 572 21.72 7.93 -4.57
CA LEU A 572 20.90 8.77 -3.72
C LEU A 572 20.91 10.21 -4.25
N LYS A 573 19.71 10.76 -4.45
CA LYS A 573 19.52 12.17 -4.81
C LYS A 573 19.16 12.96 -3.56
N ILE A 574 19.80 14.10 -3.39
CA ILE A 574 19.63 15.02 -2.27
C ILE A 574 19.31 16.39 -2.86
N ILE A 575 18.28 17.04 -2.35
CA ILE A 575 17.84 18.37 -2.76
C ILE A 575 17.75 19.25 -1.52
N LYS A 576 18.11 20.53 -1.71
CA LYS A 576 18.12 21.61 -0.70
C LYS A 576 19.25 21.46 0.31
#